data_AF-A0A1Q7TFN1-F1
#
_entry.id   AF-A0A1Q7TFN1-F1
#
_cell.length_a   1.000
_cell.length_b   1.000
_cell.length_c   1.000
_cell.angle_alpha   90.00
_cell.angle_beta   90.00
_cell.angle_gamma   90.00
#
_symmetry.space_group_name_H-M   'P 1'
#
loop_
_entity.id
_entity.type
_entity.pdbx_description
1 polymer ?
#
loop_
_entity_poly.entity_id
_entity_poly.type
_entity_poly.pdbx_seq_one_letter_code
_entity_poly.pdbx_strand_id
1 'polypeptide(L)' 'MSAAPVVRERRRNRPLREVLDELLSHTRDIARRAKTMTPAELDYAQQRLEWLADEVWRLSTGEAPPPE' A
#
# COMPACT_ATOMS: atom_id res chain seq x y z
N MET A 1 -17.95 5.04 -18.09
CA MET A 1 -16.73 5.69 -17.55
C MET A 1 -15.52 5.09 -18.25
N SER A 2 -14.76 5.90 -19.00
CA SER A 2 -13.66 5.38 -19.82
C SER A 2 -12.47 5.00 -18.93
N ALA A 3 -12.14 3.71 -18.87
CA ALA A 3 -11.05 3.14 -18.06
C ALA A 3 -9.65 3.31 -18.69
N ALA A 4 -9.57 3.86 -19.91
CA ALA A 4 -8.34 3.94 -20.70
C ALA A 4 -7.17 4.70 -20.04
N PRO A 5 -7.36 5.85 -19.34
CA PRO A 5 -6.24 6.56 -18.71
C PRO A 5 -5.66 5.80 -17.50
N VAL A 6 -6.53 5.26 -16.62
CA VAL A 6 -6.11 4.51 -15.42
C VAL A 6 -5.30 3.25 -15.78
N VAL A 7 -5.69 2.54 -16.85
CA VAL A 7 -4.94 1.37 -17.33
C VAL A 7 -3.56 1.76 -17.86
N ARG A 8 -3.40 2.95 -18.45
CA ARG A 8 -2.14 3.44 -19.01
C ARG A 8 -1.16 3.88 -17.91
N GLU A 9 -1.63 4.58 -16.88
CA GLU A 9 -0.85 4.92 -15.68
C GLU A 9 -0.38 3.67 -14.93
N ARG A 10 -1.27 2.67 -14.75
CA ARG A 10 -0.93 1.40 -14.07
C ARG A 10 0.19 0.62 -14.75
N ARG A 11 0.32 0.74 -16.07
CA ARG A 11 1.41 0.09 -16.84
C ARG A 11 2.74 0.82 -16.70
N ARG A 12 2.73 2.10 -16.33
CA ARG A 12 3.90 2.99 -16.31
C ARG A 12 4.75 2.85 -15.05
N ASN A 13 4.15 2.55 -13.91
CA ASN A 13 4.86 2.40 -12.64
C ASN A 13 4.44 1.07 -11.97
N ARG A 14 5.10 -0.02 -12.39
CA ARG A 14 4.84 -1.37 -11.86
C ARG A 14 5.09 -1.47 -10.35
N PRO A 15 6.20 -0.96 -9.79
CA PRO A 15 6.43 -0.96 -8.36
C PRO A 15 5.32 -0.26 -7.57
N LEU A 16 4.90 0.95 -7.99
CA LEU A 16 3.81 1.67 -7.30
C LEU A 16 2.50 0.87 -7.29
N ARG A 17 2.18 0.19 -8.39
CA ARG A 17 1.00 -0.68 -8.45
C ARG A 17 1.09 -1.84 -7.47
N GLU A 18 2.24 -2.51 -7.38
CA GLU A 18 2.44 -3.63 -6.47
C GLU A 18 2.27 -3.19 -5.00
N VAL A 19 2.81 -2.04 -4.63
CA VAL A 19 2.66 -1.47 -3.28
C VAL A 19 1.21 -1.06 -3.00
N LEU A 20 0.52 -0.43 -3.96
CA LEU A 20 -0.90 -0.09 -3.82
C LEU A 20 -1.79 -1.34 -3.69
N ASP A 21 -1.48 -2.39 -4.44
CA ASP A 21 -2.20 -3.67 -4.35
C ASP A 21 -1.98 -4.32 -2.98
N GLU A 22 -0.77 -4.25 -2.43
CA GLU A 22 -0.45 -4.73 -1.09
C GLU A 22 -1.15 -3.92 0.01
N LEU A 23 -1.17 -2.59 -0.09
CA LEU A 23 -1.88 -1.68 0.82
C LEU A 23 -3.38 -2.00 0.87
N LEU A 24 -3.99 -2.19 -0.30
CA LEU A 24 -5.39 -2.58 -0.41
C LEU A 24 -5.66 -3.96 0.19
N SER A 25 -4.74 -4.91 0.01
CA SER A 25 -4.84 -6.24 0.61
C SER A 25 -4.84 -6.17 2.14
N HIS A 26 -3.87 -5.47 2.73
CA HIS A 26 -3.76 -5.30 4.18
C HIS A 26 -4.95 -4.57 4.78
N THR A 27 -5.38 -3.48 4.14
CA THR A 27 -6.56 -2.72 4.59
C THR A 27 -7.82 -3.58 4.60
N ARG A 28 -8.02 -4.41 3.56
CA ARG A 28 -9.16 -5.34 3.49
C ARG A 28 -9.07 -6.45 4.52
N ASP A 29 -7.86 -6.94 4.82
CA ASP A 29 -7.67 -7.93 5.86
C ASP A 29 -8.07 -7.34 7.22
N ILE A 30 -7.45 -6.22 7.61
CA ILE A 30 -7.75 -5.51 8.87
C ILE A 30 -9.25 -5.22 8.98
N ALA A 31 -9.88 -4.67 7.94
CA ALA A 31 -11.32 -4.38 7.96
C ALA A 31 -12.19 -5.62 8.23
N ARG A 32 -11.76 -6.82 7.81
CA ARG A 32 -12.49 -8.07 8.04
C ARG A 32 -12.23 -8.68 9.41
N ARG A 33 -10.99 -8.59 9.93
CA ARG A 33 -10.56 -9.35 11.12
C ARG A 33 -10.10 -8.52 12.31
N ALA A 34 -10.14 -7.19 12.26
CA ALA A 34 -9.67 -6.32 13.36
C ALA A 34 -10.21 -6.72 14.74
N LYS A 35 -11.46 -7.17 14.82
CA LYS A 35 -12.10 -7.60 16.08
C LYS A 35 -11.53 -8.88 16.69
N THR A 36 -10.83 -9.70 15.89
CA THR A 36 -10.25 -10.98 16.32
C THR A 36 -8.73 -10.93 16.36
N MET A 37 -8.12 -9.79 16.00
CA MET A 37 -6.68 -9.60 16.10
C MET A 37 -6.28 -9.36 17.55
N THR A 38 -5.15 -9.91 17.95
CA THR A 38 -4.47 -9.55 19.17
C THR A 38 -3.96 -8.10 19.09
N PRO A 39 -3.69 -7.44 20.23
CA PRO A 39 -3.11 -6.10 20.22
C PRO A 39 -1.80 -6.01 19.44
N ALA A 40 -0.93 -7.02 19.53
CA ALA A 40 0.34 -7.06 18.81
C ALA A 40 0.16 -7.20 17.29
N GLU A 41 -0.80 -8.01 16.85
CA GLU A 41 -1.13 -8.12 15.42
C GLU A 41 -1.70 -6.81 14.89
N LEU A 42 -2.52 -6.11 15.67
CA LEU A 42 -3.10 -4.83 15.27
C LEU A 42 -2.03 -3.74 15.17
N ASP A 43 -1.11 -3.67 16.14
CA ASP A 43 0.04 -2.76 16.13
C ASP A 43 0.94 -3.01 14.92
N TYR A 44 1.28 -4.27 14.65
CA TYR A 44 2.04 -4.66 13.45
C TYR A 44 1.31 -4.25 12.17
N ALA A 45 0.01 -4.51 12.09
CA ALA A 45 -0.77 -4.18 10.90
C ALA A 45 -0.85 -2.66 10.68
N GLN A 46 -0.94 -1.87 11.75
CA GLN A 46 -0.86 -0.41 11.67
C GLN A 46 0.51 0.05 11.15
N GLN A 47 1.60 -0.43 11.74
CA GLN A 47 2.96 -0.11 11.28
C GLN A 47 3.18 -0.51 9.81
N ARG A 48 2.59 -1.64 9.38
CA ARG A 48 2.64 -2.07 7.98
C ARG A 48 1.89 -1.13 7.05
N LEU A 49 0.71 -0.64 7.45
CA LEU A 49 -0.04 0.35 6.66
C LEU A 49 0.70 1.69 6.55
N GLU A 50 1.33 2.15 7.64
CA GLU A 50 2.13 3.38 7.66
C GLU A 50 3.33 3.25 6.71
N TRP A 51 4.09 2.16 6.80
CA TRP A 51 5.19 1.90 5.88
C TRP A 51 4.74 1.82 4.41
N LEU A 52 3.61 1.16 4.12
CA LEU A 52 3.08 1.07 2.76
C LEU A 52 2.64 2.44 2.22
N ALA A 53 2.14 3.33 3.08
CA ALA A 53 1.78 4.69 2.69
C ALA A 53 3.02 5.52 2.34
N ASP A 54 4.10 5.41 3.12
CA ASP A 54 5.38 6.06 2.81
C ASP A 54 5.96 5.55 1.49
N GLU A 55 5.87 4.24 1.25
CA GLU A 55 6.35 3.63 0.02
C GLU A 55 5.54 4.08 -1.21
N VAL A 56 4.21 4.25 -1.06
CA VAL A 56 3.36 4.87 -2.09
C VAL A 56 3.83 6.29 -2.38
N TRP A 57 4.09 7.10 -1.35
CA TRP A 57 4.57 8.46 -1.52
C TRP A 57 5.89 8.48 -2.28
N ARG A 58 6.88 7.74 -1.81
CA ARG A 58 8.22 7.63 -2.41
C ARG A 58 8.17 7.22 -3.89
N LEU A 59 7.39 6.20 -4.23
CA LEU A 59 7.26 5.71 -5.60
C LEU A 59 6.44 6.63 -6.51
N SER A 60 5.56 7.46 -5.93
CA SER A 60 4.78 8.46 -6.67
C SER A 60 5.58 9.73 -6.99
N THR A 61 6.51 10.11 -6.11
CA THR A 61 7.37 11.29 -6.26
C THR A 61 8.69 10.98 -6.96
N GLY A 62 9.08 9.71 -7.06
CA GLY A 62 10.37 9.29 -7.62
C GLY A 62 11.54 9.48 -6.66
N GLU A 63 11.26 9.55 -5.36
CA GLU A 63 12.26 9.75 -4.31
C GLU A 63 13.11 8.50 -4.09
N ALA A 64 14.42 8.70 -3.85
CA ALA A 64 15.34 7.61 -3.56
C ALA A 64 15.01 7.00 -2.18
N PRO A 65 15.21 5.69 -1.97
CA PRO A 65 15.01 5.08 -0.65
C PRO A 65 15.92 5.73 0.40
N PRO A 66 15.47 5.86 1.66
CA PRO A 66 16.33 6.30 2.76
C PRO A 66 17.56 5.40 2.88
N PRO A 67 18.73 5.94 3.27
CA PRO A 67 19.90 5.12 3.55
C PRO A 67 19.63 4.19 4.75
N GLU A 68 20.09 2.94 4.64
CA GLU A 68 20.02 1.89 5.70
C GLU A 68 20.85 2.23 6.94
#